data_AF-A0A365T5G0-F1
#
_entry.id   AF-A0A365T5G0-F1
#
_cell.length_a   1.000
_cell.length_b   1.000
_cell.length_c   1.000
_cell.angle_alpha   90.00
_cell.angle_beta   90.00
_cell.angle_gamma   90.00
#
_symmetry.space_group_name_H-M   'P 1'
#
loop_
_entity.id
_entity.type
_entity.pdbx_description
1 polymer ?
#
loop_
_entity_poly.entity_id
_entity_poly.type
_entity_poly.pdbx_seq_one_letter_code
_entity_poly.pdbx_strand_id
1 'polypeptide(L)'
;MTDSLQREAESLRETSPAKYGLLEAYYASVREALEECSRNYPSTKQLKKSLSDVRMTPQMLGNLLALLVELKIIGIYSERNNSNRYDLTHYDRERMDTLGRVLR
;
A
#
# COMPACT_ATOMS: atom_id res chain seq x y z
N MET A 1 -8.36 9.30 14.69
CA MET A 1 -8.21 8.47 13.47
C MET A 1 -7.25 7.29 13.68
N THR A 2 -6.24 7.42 14.55
CA THR A 2 -5.30 6.36 14.96
C THR A 2 -6.00 5.07 15.41
N ASP A 3 -7.04 5.19 16.21
CA ASP A 3 -7.74 4.03 16.79
C ASP A 3 -8.40 3.10 15.76
N SER A 4 -8.83 3.62 14.60
CA SER A 4 -9.43 2.77 13.56
C SER A 4 -8.38 2.02 12.76
N LEU A 5 -7.29 2.68 12.37
CA LEU A 5 -6.21 2.05 11.64
C LEU A 5 -5.50 0.97 12.48
N GLN A 6 -5.32 1.25 13.77
CA GLN A 6 -4.72 0.28 14.67
C GLN A 6 -5.55 -1.02 14.74
N ARG A 7 -6.88 -0.91 14.89
CA ARG A 7 -7.78 -2.07 14.86
C ARG A 7 -7.78 -2.80 13.52
N GLU A 8 -7.77 -2.06 12.40
CA GLU A 8 -7.70 -2.65 11.06
C GLU A 8 -6.38 -3.44 10.87
N ALA A 9 -5.26 -2.90 11.36
CA ALA A 9 -3.96 -3.57 11.31
C ALA A 9 -3.84 -4.77 12.26
N GLU A 10 -4.40 -4.67 13.48
CA GLU A 10 -4.51 -5.79 14.42
C GLU A 10 -5.35 -6.92 13.82
N SER A 11 -6.49 -6.59 13.23
CA SER A 11 -7.32 -7.56 12.51
C SER A 11 -6.59 -8.20 11.34
N LEU A 12 -5.82 -7.43 10.56
CA LEU A 12 -4.97 -7.96 9.49
C LEU A 12 -3.91 -8.93 10.02
N ARG A 13 -3.28 -8.60 11.16
CA ARG A 13 -2.29 -9.44 11.82
C ARG A 13 -2.87 -10.78 12.27
N GLU A 14 -4.09 -10.78 12.79
CA GLU A 14 -4.77 -11.98 13.27
C GLU A 14 -5.33 -12.84 12.12
N THR A 15 -6.00 -12.22 11.16
CA THR A 15 -6.69 -12.91 10.07
C THR A 15 -5.76 -13.30 8.92
N SER A 16 -4.66 -12.57 8.72
CA SER A 16 -3.71 -12.83 7.65
C SER A 16 -2.26 -12.46 8.04
N PRO A 17 -1.63 -13.22 8.96
CA PRO A 17 -0.28 -12.93 9.44
C PRO A 17 0.76 -12.80 8.31
N ALA A 18 0.63 -13.59 7.25
CA ALA A 18 1.52 -13.53 6.08
C ALA A 18 1.40 -12.21 5.32
N LYS A 19 0.18 -11.67 5.16
CA LYS A 19 -0.04 -10.37 4.53
C LYS A 19 0.46 -9.23 5.40
N TYR A 20 0.23 -9.32 6.72
CA TYR A 20 0.77 -8.37 7.69
C TYR A 20 2.31 -8.32 7.63
N GLY A 21 2.97 -9.48 7.71
CA GLY A 21 4.44 -9.55 7.65
C GLY A 21 5.02 -9.09 6.32
N LEU A 22 4.32 -9.32 5.19
CA LEU A 22 4.72 -8.74 3.90
C LEU A 22 4.59 -7.22 3.88
N LEU A 23 3.50 -6.68 4.43
CA LEU A 23 3.29 -5.24 4.51
C LEU A 23 4.34 -4.58 5.41
N GLU A 24 4.65 -5.19 6.56
CA GLU A 24 5.74 -4.78 7.45
C GLU A 24 7.10 -4.76 6.72
N ALA A 25 7.47 -5.88 6.09
CA ALA A 25 8.76 -6.04 5.44
C ALA A 25 8.99 -5.04 4.28
N TYR A 26 7.93 -4.63 3.60
CA TYR A 26 8.01 -3.79 2.39
C TYR A 26 7.41 -2.39 2.58
N TYR A 27 7.00 -2.01 3.80
CA TYR A 27 6.36 -0.72 4.09
C TYR A 27 7.15 0.46 3.52
N ALA A 28 8.47 0.51 3.81
CA ALA A 28 9.33 1.61 3.39
C ALA A 28 9.42 1.72 1.85
N SER A 29 9.59 0.60 1.16
CA SER A 29 9.65 0.59 -0.30
C SER A 29 8.33 1.03 -0.94
N VAL A 30 7.19 0.53 -0.41
CA VAL A 30 5.87 0.92 -0.95
C VAL A 30 5.61 2.40 -0.71
N ARG A 31 5.94 2.92 0.48
CA ARG A 31 5.83 4.34 0.79
C ARG A 31 6.63 5.19 -0.21
N GLU A 32 7.90 4.87 -0.40
CA GLU A 32 8.77 5.57 -1.37
C GLU A 32 8.13 5.57 -2.76
N ALA A 33 7.63 4.42 -3.22
CA ALA A 33 7.00 4.31 -4.53
C ALA A 33 5.78 5.22 -4.70
N LEU A 34 4.98 5.41 -3.63
CA LEU A 34 3.83 6.31 -3.62
C LEU A 34 4.24 7.78 -3.56
N GLU A 35 5.22 8.11 -2.71
CA GLU A 35 5.69 9.48 -2.50
C GLU A 35 6.43 10.05 -3.71
N GLU A 36 7.19 9.21 -4.43
CA GLU A 36 7.90 9.59 -5.65
C GLU A 36 7.01 9.52 -6.91
N CYS A 37 5.77 9.03 -6.80
CA CYS A 37 4.89 8.91 -7.95
C CYS A 37 4.25 10.26 -8.31
N SER A 38 4.69 10.86 -9.42
CA SER A 38 4.11 12.11 -9.93
C SER A 38 2.73 11.95 -10.63
N ARG A 39 2.14 10.75 -10.64
CA ARG A 39 0.90 10.45 -11.38
C ARG A 39 -0.26 10.33 -10.41
N ASN A 40 -1.39 10.95 -10.76
CA ASN A 40 -2.64 10.83 -10.00
C ASN A 40 -3.21 9.39 -10.01
N TYR A 41 -3.14 8.72 -11.18
CA TYR A 41 -3.79 7.42 -11.39
C TYR A 41 -2.84 6.32 -11.91
N PRO A 42 -1.79 5.97 -11.17
CA PRO A 42 -0.78 5.01 -11.63
C PRO A 42 -1.29 3.57 -11.57
N SER A 43 -0.78 2.74 -12.47
CA SER A 43 -0.89 1.28 -12.36
C SER A 43 0.22 0.69 -11.48
N THR A 44 0.04 -0.55 -11.02
CA THR A 44 1.10 -1.31 -10.33
C THR A 44 2.40 -1.33 -11.13
N LYS A 45 2.33 -1.47 -12.46
CA LYS A 45 3.52 -1.46 -13.33
C LYS A 45 4.22 -0.10 -13.33
N GLN A 46 3.47 0.99 -13.22
CA GLN A 46 4.05 2.33 -13.16
C GLN A 46 4.71 2.60 -11.81
N LEU A 47 4.06 2.22 -10.71
CA LEU A 47 4.64 2.29 -9.36
C LEU A 47 5.86 1.37 -9.21
N LYS A 48 5.85 0.20 -9.86
CA LYS A 48 7.01 -0.69 -9.83
C LYS A 48 8.26 -0.09 -10.48
N LYS A 49 8.13 0.89 -11.37
CA LYS A 49 9.27 1.56 -12.01
C LYS A 49 9.98 2.54 -11.08
N SER A 50 9.30 3.10 -10.07
CA SER A 50 9.93 3.96 -9.06
C SER A 50 10.55 3.17 -7.90
N LEU A 51 10.26 1.87 -7.79
CA LEU A 51 10.82 1.02 -6.75
C LEU A 51 12.28 0.66 -7.02
N SER A 52 13.12 0.98 -6.04
CA SER A 52 14.52 0.55 -5.94
C SER A 52 14.66 -0.94 -5.55
N ASP A 53 13.71 -1.52 -4.79
CA ASP A 53 13.79 -2.91 -4.34
C ASP A 53 13.44 -3.91 -5.46
N VAL A 54 14.47 -4.58 -5.97
CA VAL A 54 14.37 -5.60 -7.04
C VAL A 54 13.67 -6.89 -6.59
N ARG A 55 13.62 -7.19 -5.28
CA ARG A 55 13.02 -8.43 -4.75
C ARG A 55 11.50 -8.37 -4.76
N MET A 56 10.92 -7.17 -4.74
CA MET A 56 9.47 -7.01 -4.79
C MET A 56 8.94 -7.27 -6.21
N THR A 57 8.17 -8.34 -6.38
CA THR A 57 7.53 -8.64 -7.65
C THR A 57 6.33 -7.71 -7.92
N PRO A 58 5.90 -7.53 -9.19
CA PRO A 58 4.69 -6.77 -9.49
C PRO A 58 3.43 -7.32 -8.79
N GLN A 59 3.33 -8.65 -8.63
CA GLN A 59 2.20 -9.27 -7.92
C GLN A 59 2.21 -8.91 -6.44
N MET A 60 3.38 -8.96 -5.79
CA MET A 60 3.51 -8.53 -4.39
C MET A 60 3.11 -7.08 -4.23
N LEU A 61 3.62 -6.18 -5.09
CA LEU A 61 3.24 -4.77 -5.05
C LEU A 61 1.72 -4.59 -5.24
N GLY A 62 1.11 -5.30 -6.20
CA GLY A 62 -0.34 -5.24 -6.41
C GLY A 62 -1.14 -5.65 -5.18
N ASN A 63 -0.72 -6.72 -4.49
CA ASN A 63 -1.34 -7.19 -3.25
C ASN A 63 -1.18 -6.16 -2.12
N LEU A 64 0.01 -5.56 -1.97
CA LEU A 64 0.26 -4.53 -0.97
C LEU A 64 -0.56 -3.26 -1.22
N LEU A 65 -0.65 -2.82 -2.48
CA LEU A 65 -1.48 -1.66 -2.85
C LEU A 65 -2.97 -1.93 -2.62
N ALA A 66 -3.45 -3.17 -2.84
CA ALA A 66 -4.81 -3.55 -2.48
C ALA A 66 -5.05 -3.46 -0.97
N LEU A 67 -4.10 -3.89 -0.14
CA LEU A 67 -4.17 -3.70 1.31
C LEU A 67 -4.21 -2.22 1.69
N LEU A 68 -3.44 -1.35 1.02
CA LEU A 68 -3.50 0.09 1.29
C LEU A 68 -4.85 0.71 0.90
N VAL A 69 -5.57 0.15 -0.07
CA VAL A 69 -6.96 0.51 -0.37
C VAL A 69 -7.91 0.06 0.74
N GLU A 70 -7.79 -1.19 1.21
CA GLU A 70 -8.58 -1.72 2.33
C GLU A 70 -8.37 -0.89 3.61
N LEU A 71 -7.12 -0.48 3.85
CA LEU A 71 -6.71 0.39 4.96
C LEU A 71 -7.02 1.87 4.69
N LYS A 72 -7.66 2.23 3.57
CA LYS A 72 -8.08 3.61 3.23
C LYS A 72 -6.93 4.63 3.19
N ILE A 73 -5.72 4.18 2.82
CA ILE A 73 -4.54 5.05 2.65
C ILE A 73 -4.48 5.61 1.22
N ILE A 74 -4.91 4.83 0.24
CA ILE A 74 -5.08 5.22 -1.16
C ILE A 74 -6.45 4.78 -1.66
N GLY A 75 -6.90 5.34 -2.77
CA GLY A 75 -8.12 4.90 -3.44
C GLY A 75 -7.88 3.95 -4.60
N ILE A 76 -8.97 3.49 -5.20
CA ILE A 76 -8.96 2.80 -6.49
C ILE A 76 -9.70 3.65 -7.51
N TYR A 77 -9.03 3.97 -8.62
CA TYR A 77 -9.61 4.75 -9.71
C TYR A 77 -10.31 3.85 -10.73
N SER A 78 -9.73 2.67 -11.02
CA SER A 78 -10.33 1.69 -11.93
C SER A 78 -9.86 0.29 -11.58
N GLU A 79 -10.82 -0.61 -11.42
CA GLU A 79 -10.60 -2.05 -11.33
C GLU A 79 -10.61 -2.66 -12.72
N ARG A 80 -9.53 -3.36 -13.07
CA ARG A 80 -9.43 -4.14 -14.30
C ARG A 80 -8.60 -5.37 -14.01
N ASN A 81 -9.04 -6.54 -14.48
CA ASN A 81 -8.27 -7.77 -14.40
C ASN A 81 -6.81 -7.50 -14.82
N ASN A 82 -5.89 -7.64 -13.86
CA ASN A 82 -4.44 -7.44 -14.01
C ASN A 82 -3.94 -6.01 -14.36
N SER A 83 -4.77 -4.96 -14.21
CA SER A 83 -4.34 -3.58 -14.52
C SER A 83 -5.02 -2.49 -13.68
N ASN A 84 -5.25 -2.76 -12.39
CA ASN A 84 -5.79 -1.77 -11.47
C ASN A 84 -5.02 -0.44 -11.55
N ARG A 85 -5.79 0.65 -11.55
CA ARG A 85 -5.27 2.00 -11.38
C ARG A 85 -5.66 2.49 -10.01
N TYR A 86 -4.67 2.87 -9.24
CA TYR A 86 -4.84 3.40 -7.90
C TYR A 86 -5.10 4.89 -7.99
N ASP A 87 -5.84 5.43 -7.02
CA ASP A 87 -6.07 6.86 -6.89
C ASP A 87 -5.16 7.42 -5.81
N LEU A 88 -4.18 8.23 -6.24
CA LEU A 88 -3.24 8.92 -5.35
C LEU A 88 -3.63 10.39 -5.10
N THR A 89 -4.72 10.89 -5.70
CA THR A 89 -5.20 12.27 -5.46
C THR A 89 -5.62 12.49 -4.01
N HIS A 90 -5.98 11.41 -3.33
CA HIS A 90 -6.33 11.36 -1.91
C HIS A 90 -5.40 10.45 -1.10
N TYR A 91 -4.11 10.37 -1.48
CA TYR A 91 -3.12 9.65 -0.68
C TYR A 91 -3.02 10.26 0.73
N ASP A 92 -3.43 9.49 1.75
CA ASP A 92 -3.43 9.90 3.15
C ASP A 92 -2.05 9.63 3.78
N ARG A 93 -1.18 10.63 3.71
CA ARG A 93 0.17 10.58 4.27
C ARG A 93 0.17 10.37 5.79
N GLU A 94 -0.77 10.98 6.52
CA GLU A 94 -0.86 10.85 7.99
C GLU A 94 -1.20 9.40 8.37
N ARG A 95 -2.12 8.78 7.63
CA ARG A 95 -2.49 7.38 7.82
C ARG A 95 -1.37 6.44 7.41
N MET A 96 -0.60 6.76 6.36
CA MET A 96 0.61 6.01 6.01
C MET A 96 1.69 6.09 7.09
N ASP A 97 1.94 7.27 7.66
CA ASP A 97 2.88 7.43 8.79
C ASP A 97 2.41 6.67 10.03
N THR A 98 1.10 6.69 10.30
CA THR A 98 0.51 5.92 11.40
C THR A 98 0.65 4.42 11.19
N LEU A 99 0.41 3.93 9.96
CA LEU A 99 0.62 2.52 9.62
C LEU A 99 2.06 2.11 9.91
N GLY A 100 3.05 2.95 9.55
CA GLY A 100 4.46 2.69 9.84
C GLY A 100 4.80 2.61 11.33
N ARG A 101 4.02 3.27 12.20
CA ARG A 101 4.15 3.12 13.66
C ARG A 101 3.51 1.84 14.18
N VAL A 102 2.41 1.39 13.57
CA VAL A 102 1.65 0.20 13.98
C VAL A 102 2.32 -1.10 13.52
N LEU A 103 3.09 -1.06 12.42
CA LEU A 103 3.84 -2.20 11.90
C LEU A 103 5.19 -2.44 12.62
N ARG A 104 5.55 -1.63 13.63
CA ARG A 104 6.84 -1.70 14.34
C ARG A 104 6.70 -2.30 15.74
#